data_AF-A0A4V2J9R6-F1
#
_entry.id   AF-A0A4V2J9R6-F1
#
_cell.length_a   1.000
_cell.length_b   1.000
_cell.length_c   1.000
_cell.angle_alpha   90.00
_cell.angle_beta   90.00
_cell.angle_gamma   90.00
#
_symmetry.space_group_name_H-M   'P 1'
#
loop_
_entity.id
_entity.type
_entity.pdbx_description
1 polymer ?
#
loop_
_entity_poly.entity_id
_entity_poly.type
_entity_poly.pdbx_seq_one_letter_code
_entity_poly.pdbx_strand_id
1 'polypeptide(L)'
;TIEYNDSNAKFTFENSELICRVIDGKYPNYEAVIPKENPNKLSIDRTQFLNSVRRVSIFSNKTTHQIRLKIAGAELNISAEDIDYSNKAEERLTCDYQGDD
;
A
#
# COMPACT_ATOMS: atom_id res chain seq x y z
N THR A 1 7.16 -12.55 -27.68
CA THR A 1 6.94 -11.16 -28.17
C THR A 1 5.55 -10.70 -27.75
N ILE A 2 5.31 -9.38 -27.72
CA ILE A 2 4.01 -8.79 -27.39
C ILE A 2 3.56 -7.94 -28.58
N GLU A 3 2.36 -8.18 -29.07
CA GLU A 3 1.72 -7.45 -30.16
C GLU A 3 0.32 -7.03 -29.71
N TYR A 4 -0.15 -5.86 -30.10
CA TYR A 4 -1.51 -5.41 -29.78
C TYR A 4 -2.09 -4.51 -30.86
N ASN A 5 -3.42 -4.48 -30.93
CA ASN A 5 -4.21 -3.55 -31.72
C ASN A 5 -5.40 -3.07 -30.86
N ASP A 6 -6.35 -2.36 -31.47
CA ASP A 6 -7.49 -1.78 -30.76
C ASP A 6 -8.41 -2.81 -30.08
N SER A 7 -8.41 -4.06 -30.53
CA SER A 7 -9.33 -5.10 -30.03
C SER A 7 -8.65 -6.28 -29.34
N ASN A 8 -7.35 -6.48 -29.55
CA ASN A 8 -6.64 -7.67 -29.14
C ASN A 8 -5.20 -7.39 -28.69
N ALA A 9 -4.74 -8.18 -27.73
CA ALA A 9 -3.34 -8.30 -27.39
C ALA A 9 -2.91 -9.77 -27.55
N LYS A 10 -1.77 -9.99 -28.20
CA LYS A 10 -1.15 -11.30 -28.39
C LYS A 10 0.19 -11.35 -27.67
N PHE A 11 0.40 -12.44 -26.94
CA PHE A 11 1.64 -12.78 -26.26
C PHE A 11 2.15 -14.10 -26.84
N THR A 12 3.32 -14.04 -27.48
CA THR A 12 3.98 -15.23 -28.05
C THR A 12 5.13 -15.64 -27.13
N PHE A 13 5.11 -16.89 -26.68
CA PHE A 13 6.18 -17.59 -25.99
C PHE A 13 6.83 -18.59 -26.96
N GLU A 14 7.87 -19.32 -26.53
CA GLU A 14 8.61 -20.23 -27.42
C GLU A 14 7.70 -21.23 -28.15
N ASN A 15 6.76 -21.85 -27.44
CA ASN A 15 5.90 -22.92 -27.97
C ASN A 15 4.40 -22.62 -27.82
N SER A 16 4.02 -21.39 -27.45
CA SER A 16 2.62 -21.06 -27.20
C SER A 16 2.28 -19.61 -27.52
N GLU A 17 1.02 -19.39 -27.89
CA GLU A 17 0.47 -18.07 -28.12
C GLU A 17 -0.79 -17.87 -27.26
N LEU A 18 -0.87 -16.72 -26.60
CA LEU A 18 -2.04 -16.28 -25.85
C LEU A 18 -2.61 -15.04 -26.52
N ILE A 19 -3.89 -15.09 -26.91
CA ILE A 19 -4.61 -13.95 -27.49
C ILE A 19 -5.74 -13.55 -26.55
N CYS A 20 -5.74 -12.30 -26.14
CA CYS A 20 -6.76 -11.70 -25.28
C CYS A 20 -7.55 -10.64 -26.07
N ARG A 21 -8.83 -10.48 -25.74
CA ARG A 21 -9.64 -9.35 -26.21
C ARG A 21 -9.48 -8.18 -25.24
N VAL A 22 -9.21 -6.98 -25.76
CA VAL A 22 -9.13 -5.76 -24.96
C VAL A 22 -10.53 -5.33 -24.56
N ILE A 23 -10.67 -4.80 -23.34
CA ILE A 23 -11.91 -4.19 -22.86
C ILE A 23 -12.03 -2.81 -23.50
N ASP A 24 -13.11 -2.60 -24.25
CA ASP A 24 -13.45 -1.28 -24.77
C ASP A 24 -13.98 -0.41 -23.63
N GLY A 25 -13.12 0.48 -23.13
CA GLY A 25 -13.42 1.34 -22.00
C GLY A 25 -12.26 2.27 -21.66
N LYS A 26 -12.60 3.45 -21.16
CA LYS A 26 -11.61 4.40 -20.68
C LYS A 26 -11.13 3.97 -19.30
N TYR A 27 -9.85 3.62 -19.19
CA TYR A 27 -9.24 3.36 -17.89
C TYR A 27 -9.21 4.65 -17.05
N PRO A 28 -9.43 4.58 -15.73
CA PRO A 28 -9.33 5.76 -14.87
C PRO A 28 -8.00 6.49 -15.01
N ASN A 29 -8.02 7.83 -14.90
CA ASN A 29 -6.79 8.61 -14.90
C ASN A 29 -6.05 8.41 -13.57
N TYR A 30 -5.16 7.42 -13.52
CA TYR A 30 -4.39 7.08 -12.31
C TYR A 30 -3.41 8.20 -11.91
N GLU A 31 -2.95 9.02 -12.86
CA GLU A 31 -2.03 10.12 -12.55
C GLU A 31 -2.70 11.21 -11.70
N ALA A 32 -4.03 11.35 -11.81
CA ALA A 32 -4.80 12.33 -11.06
C ALA A 32 -4.86 12.02 -9.55
N VAL A 33 -4.57 10.78 -9.14
CA VAL A 33 -4.57 10.36 -7.73
C VAL A 33 -3.17 10.22 -7.14
N ILE A 34 -2.11 10.51 -7.90
CA ILE A 34 -0.72 10.51 -7.41
C ILE A 34 -0.37 11.94 -6.95
N PRO A 35 -0.18 12.17 -5.64
CA PRO A 35 0.27 13.47 -5.14
C PRO A 35 1.60 13.87 -5.79
N LYS A 36 1.69 15.08 -6.34
CA LYS A 36 2.90 15.57 -7.03
C LYS A 36 3.92 16.20 -6.07
N GLU A 37 3.42 16.77 -4.99
CA GLU A 37 4.23 17.43 -3.96
C GLU A 37 3.90 16.78 -2.63
N ASN A 38 4.93 16.21 -1.99
CA ASN A 38 4.81 15.63 -0.66
C ASN A 38 5.83 16.30 0.27
N PRO A 39 5.39 17.20 1.16
CA PRO A 39 6.27 17.85 2.12
C PRO A 39 6.77 16.89 3.22
N ASN A 40 6.10 15.73 3.39
CA ASN A 40 6.32 14.80 4.50
C ASN A 40 6.91 13.48 4.00
N LYS A 41 8.21 13.28 4.17
CA LYS A 41 8.95 12.10 3.70
C LYS A 41 9.41 11.25 4.87
N LEU A 42 8.91 10.01 4.92
CA LEU A 42 9.30 9.01 5.91
C LEU A 42 10.13 7.91 5.23
N SER A 43 11.33 7.64 5.73
CA SER A 43 12.17 6.51 5.36
C SER A 43 12.27 5.53 6.53
N ILE A 44 12.00 4.26 6.27
CA ILE A 44 11.92 3.21 7.30
C ILE A 44 12.32 1.85 6.72
N ASP A 45 12.80 0.93 7.56
CA ASP A 45 13.02 -0.45 7.13
C ASP A 45 11.70 -1.12 6.73
N ARG A 46 11.62 -1.54 5.46
CA ARG A 46 10.43 -2.13 4.87
C ARG A 46 9.99 -3.40 5.61
N THR A 47 10.92 -4.26 5.98
CA THR A 47 10.61 -5.58 6.56
C THR A 47 10.12 -5.43 7.99
N GLN A 48 10.75 -4.54 8.76
CA GLN A 48 10.35 -4.18 10.12
C GLN A 48 8.97 -3.55 10.12
N PHE A 49 8.72 -2.57 9.23
CA PHE A 49 7.42 -1.93 9.07
C PHE A 49 6.33 -2.95 8.71
N LEU A 50 6.56 -3.77 7.68
CA LEU A 50 5.61 -4.80 7.26
C LEU A 50 5.26 -5.78 8.38
N ASN A 51 6.26 -6.26 9.12
CA ASN A 51 6.05 -7.23 10.19
C ASN A 51 5.32 -6.60 11.38
N SER A 52 5.63 -5.34 11.70
CA SER A 52 4.94 -4.58 12.75
C SER A 52 3.46 -4.36 12.40
N VAL A 53 3.19 -3.86 11.19
CA VAL A 53 1.82 -3.68 10.67
C VAL A 53 1.03 -4.99 10.71
N ARG A 54 1.62 -6.12 10.30
CA ARG A 54 0.97 -7.44 10.34
C ARG A 54 0.60 -7.91 11.75
N ARG A 55 1.45 -7.63 12.75
CA ARG A 55 1.16 -8.01 14.15
C ARG A 55 0.10 -7.08 14.74
N VAL A 56 0.27 -5.77 14.57
CA VAL A 56 -0.66 -4.76 15.09
C VAL A 56 -2.03 -4.91 14.45
N SER A 57 -2.13 -5.24 13.16
CA SER A 57 -3.41 -5.41 12.46
C SER A 57 -4.33 -6.48 13.06
N ILE A 58 -3.78 -7.46 13.79
CA ILE A 58 -4.56 -8.51 14.48
C ILE A 58 -5.51 -7.90 15.53
N PHE A 59 -5.14 -6.75 16.08
CA PHE A 59 -5.88 -6.03 17.10
C PHE A 59 -6.75 -4.90 16.54
N SER A 60 -6.78 -4.73 15.20
CA SER A 60 -7.66 -3.75 14.56
C SER A 60 -9.11 -4.22 14.58
N ASN A 61 -10.04 -3.27 14.56
CA ASN A 61 -11.45 -3.57 14.38
C ASN A 61 -11.68 -4.37 13.08
N LYS A 62 -12.42 -5.48 13.19
CA LYS A 62 -12.61 -6.44 12.09
C LYS A 62 -13.43 -5.90 10.90
N THR A 63 -14.10 -4.77 11.08
CA THR A 63 -14.90 -4.12 10.02
C THR A 63 -14.09 -3.04 9.31
N THR A 64 -13.33 -2.24 10.05
CA THR A 64 -12.60 -1.08 9.49
C THR A 64 -11.16 -1.39 9.11
N HIS A 65 -10.55 -2.41 9.73
CA HIS A 65 -9.12 -2.74 9.61
C HIS A 65 -8.19 -1.55 9.85
N GLN A 66 -8.62 -0.58 10.68
CA GLN A 66 -7.90 0.66 10.86
C GLN A 66 -6.60 0.46 11.65
N ILE A 67 -5.53 1.06 11.14
CA ILE A 67 -4.23 1.18 11.80
C ILE A 67 -3.87 2.66 11.83
N ARG A 68 -3.38 3.13 12.97
CA ARG A 68 -2.92 4.50 13.20
C ARG A 68 -1.40 4.53 13.12
N LEU A 69 -0.91 5.44 12.27
CA LEU A 69 0.51 5.76 12.15
C LEU A 69 0.70 7.15 12.75
N LYS A 70 1.46 7.24 13.85
CA LYS A 70 1.82 8.52 14.47
C LYS A 70 3.33 8.67 14.40
N ILE A 71 3.79 9.71 13.74
CA ILE A 71 5.20 10.06 13.64
C ILE A 71 5.50 11.12 14.71
N ALA A 72 6.65 11.00 15.36
CA ALA A 72 7.17 12.02 16.27
C ALA A 72 8.71 11.99 16.21
N GLY A 73 9.31 13.01 15.62
CA GLY A 73 10.76 13.03 15.37
C GLY A 73 11.26 11.80 14.61
N ALA A 74 12.13 10.99 15.25
CA ALA A 74 12.75 9.80 14.66
C ALA A 74 12.02 8.47 14.98
N GLU A 75 10.78 8.54 15.46
CA GLU A 75 9.97 7.38 15.82
C GLU A 75 8.64 7.35 15.06
N LEU A 76 8.31 6.18 14.52
CA LEU A 76 6.98 5.83 14.03
C LEU A 76 6.30 4.92 15.06
N ASN A 77 5.20 5.41 15.61
CA ASN A 77 4.28 4.65 16.44
C ASN A 77 3.16 4.05 15.58
N ILE A 78 3.00 2.74 15.65
CA ILE A 78 2.01 1.97 14.91
C ILE A 78 1.05 1.37 15.92
N SER A 79 -0.23 1.72 15.84
CA SER A 79 -1.24 1.22 16.76
C SER A 79 -2.53 0.80 16.06
N ALA A 80 -3.23 -0.13 16.68
CA ALA A 80 -4.57 -0.53 16.28
C ALA A 80 -5.37 -0.93 17.52
N GLU A 81 -6.67 -0.72 17.46
CA GLU A 81 -7.58 -1.08 18.53
C GLU A 81 -8.93 -1.56 17.97
N ASP A 82 -9.58 -2.42 18.75
CA ASP A 82 -10.96 -2.81 18.60
C ASP A 82 -11.69 -2.51 19.90
N ILE A 83 -12.37 -1.36 19.94
CA ILE A 83 -13.01 -0.80 21.13
C ILE A 83 -14.07 -1.78 21.68
N ASP A 84 -14.82 -2.42 20.78
CA ASP A 84 -15.90 -3.35 21.13
C ASP A 84 -15.39 -4.58 21.89
N TYR A 85 -14.17 -5.03 21.58
CA TYR A 85 -13.54 -6.20 22.17
C TYR A 85 -12.41 -5.85 23.14
N SER A 86 -12.20 -4.56 23.44
CA SER A 86 -11.11 -4.06 24.29
C SER A 86 -9.71 -4.57 23.90
N ASN A 87 -9.50 -4.82 22.61
CA ASN A 87 -8.23 -5.25 22.07
C ASN A 87 -7.42 -4.03 21.61
N LYS A 88 -6.11 -4.05 21.87
CA LYS A 88 -5.20 -3.03 21.34
C LYS A 88 -3.79 -3.56 21.18
N ALA A 89 -3.06 -3.01 20.23
CA ALA A 89 -1.63 -3.19 20.09
C ALA A 89 -0.95 -1.87 19.72
N GLU A 90 0.28 -1.72 20.19
CA GLU A 90 1.15 -0.57 19.90
C GLU A 90 2.57 -1.08 19.71
N GLU A 91 3.23 -0.65 18.64
CA GLU A 91 4.64 -0.89 18.38
C GLU A 91 5.32 0.41 17.95
N ARG A 92 6.63 0.48 18.19
CA ARG A 92 7.46 1.64 17.88
C ARG A 92 8.63 1.23 17.02
N LEU A 93 8.82 1.95 15.92
CA LEU A 93 9.90 1.71 14.98
C LEU A 93 10.73 2.98 14.81
N THR A 94 12.04 2.83 14.71
CA THR A 94 12.92 3.93 14.32
C THR A 94 12.72 4.25 12.84
N CYS A 95 12.66 5.53 12.52
CA CYS A 95 12.53 6.03 11.15
C CYS A 95 13.30 7.34 10.97
N ASP A 96 13.53 7.71 9.72
CA ASP A 96 13.99 9.05 9.32
C ASP A 96 12.79 9.80 8.73
N TYR A 97 12.43 10.94 9.32
CA TYR A 97 11.29 11.74 8.90
C TYR A 97 11.72 13.17 8.57
N GLN A 98 11.32 13.65 7.39
CA GLN A 98 11.55 15.00 6.91
C GLN A 98 10.18 15.62 6.60
N GLY A 99 9.71 16.50 7.46
CA GLY A 99 8.42 17.17 7.36
C GLY A 99 8.15 17.97 8.62
N ASP A 100 6.97 18.60 8.68
CA ASP A 100 6.51 19.26 9.91
C ASP A 100 5.87 18.21 10.84
N ASP A 101 6.13 18.34 12.15
CA ASP A 101 5.58 17.51 13.25
C ASP A 101 4.25 18.08 13.78
#